data_AF-A0A7W7SN58-F1
#
_entry.id   AF-A0A7W7SN58-F1
#
_cell.length_a   1.000
_cell.length_b   1.000
_cell.length_c   1.000
_cell.angle_alpha   90.00
_cell.angle_beta   90.00
_cell.angle_gamma   90.00
#
_symmetry.space_group_name_H-M   'P 1'
#
loop_
_entity.id
_entity.type
_entity.pdbx_description
1 polymer ?
#
loop_
_entity_poly.entity_id
_entity_poly.type
_entity_poly.pdbx_seq_one_letter_code
_entity_poly.pdbx_strand_id
1 'polypeptide(L)'
;MLDVARTAVDVVADRIVAVGTAHTAALGESTVDRLYGVVAVRLSGSPIGGRILRTLEAGPADPVARWDATQAVAAEAEADAGFADALRQLVGQLPIAAAAGDGIRPVDRPARGSGLSQTGIVVGIAVAVVVLVVGAALYLNVVAPYVGLTEGARLDRVAGQWHGQDSASRVVLTINSDGTAMLSNRSRSCVGEIDSPARFEYTIRFDCGSDSDDKATLWANLRSSGDELTIREAGKSDSVVFVRE
;
A
#
# COMPACT_ATOMS: atom_id res chain seq x y z
N MET A 1 1.16 14.83 1.16
CA MET A 1 0.89 14.27 -0.18
C MET A 1 -0.31 13.34 -0.19
N LEU A 2 -0.51 12.56 0.88
CA LEU A 2 -1.65 11.66 1.02
C LEU A 2 -3.02 12.30 0.74
N ASP A 3 -3.29 13.52 1.22
CA ASP A 3 -4.58 14.19 0.96
C ASP A 3 -4.79 14.50 -0.53
N VAL A 4 -3.74 15.00 -1.21
CA VAL A 4 -3.79 15.28 -2.66
C VAL A 4 -3.97 13.99 -3.45
N ALA A 5 -3.27 12.93 -3.07
CA ALA A 5 -3.42 11.60 -3.68
C ALA A 5 -4.83 11.04 -3.47
N ARG A 6 -5.39 11.18 -2.27
CA ARG A 6 -6.74 10.74 -1.94
C ARG A 6 -7.78 11.46 -2.78
N THR A 7 -7.75 12.79 -2.81
CA THR A 7 -8.65 13.59 -3.65
C THR A 7 -8.51 13.20 -5.12
N ALA A 8 -7.28 13.00 -5.60
CA ALA A 8 -7.06 12.59 -6.99
C ALA A 8 -7.69 11.23 -7.31
N VAL A 9 -7.49 10.24 -6.43
CA VAL A 9 -8.03 8.89 -6.59
C VAL A 9 -9.55 8.86 -6.47
N ASP A 10 -10.14 9.60 -5.52
CA ASP A 10 -11.60 9.68 -5.39
C ASP A 10 -12.23 10.25 -6.67
N VAL A 11 -11.66 11.33 -7.22
CA VAL A 11 -12.12 11.96 -8.47
C VAL A 11 -11.95 11.03 -9.68
N VAL A 12 -10.83 10.32 -9.75
CA VAL A 12 -10.58 9.30 -10.79
C VAL A 12 -11.59 8.15 -10.67
N ALA A 13 -11.83 7.65 -9.47
CA ALA A 13 -12.75 6.55 -9.24
C ALA A 13 -14.19 6.94 -9.61
N ASP A 14 -14.63 8.13 -9.19
CA ASP A 14 -15.95 8.66 -9.53
C ASP A 14 -16.10 8.88 -11.04
N ARG A 15 -15.03 9.30 -11.72
CA ARG A 15 -14.98 9.38 -13.18
C ARG A 15 -15.15 8.02 -13.84
N ILE A 16 -14.45 6.98 -13.38
CA ILE A 16 -14.56 5.62 -13.91
C ILE A 16 -15.99 5.11 -13.78
N VAL A 17 -16.64 5.33 -12.62
CA VAL A 17 -18.07 5.02 -12.42
C VAL A 17 -18.93 5.76 -13.46
N ALA A 18 -18.73 7.06 -13.62
CA ALA A 18 -19.51 7.89 -14.54
C ALA A 18 -19.34 7.51 -16.02
N VAL A 19 -18.14 7.08 -16.45
CA VAL A 19 -17.91 6.51 -17.80
C VAL A 19 -18.71 5.21 -17.95
N GLY A 20 -18.59 4.30 -16.98
CA GLY A 20 -19.20 2.97 -17.04
C GLY A 20 -20.72 2.99 -17.09
N THR A 21 -21.36 4.03 -16.53
CA THR A 21 -22.82 4.17 -16.50
C THR A 21 -23.44 4.86 -17.72
N ALA A 22 -22.65 5.20 -18.75
CA ALA A 22 -23.11 5.79 -20.01
C ALA A 22 -23.98 7.06 -19.86
N HIS A 23 -23.32 8.20 -19.64
CA HIS A 23 -23.77 9.51 -20.14
C HIS A 23 -22.58 10.20 -20.83
N THR A 24 -22.28 9.76 -22.05
CA THR A 24 -21.39 10.48 -22.98
C THR A 24 -22.08 11.73 -23.50
N ALA A 25 -22.23 12.73 -22.63
CA ALA A 25 -22.54 14.08 -23.05
C ALA A 25 -21.22 14.85 -23.10
N ALA A 26 -20.67 14.98 -24.31
CA ALA A 26 -19.80 16.06 -24.80
C ALA A 26 -19.15 16.99 -23.75
N LEU A 27 -18.34 16.45 -22.84
CA LEU A 27 -17.49 17.23 -21.97
C LEU A 27 -16.11 17.22 -22.62
N GLY A 28 -15.72 18.37 -23.17
CA GLY A 28 -14.36 18.58 -23.67
C GLY A 28 -13.33 18.19 -22.61
N GLU A 29 -12.13 17.82 -23.08
CA GLU A 29 -11.00 17.28 -22.32
C GLU A 29 -10.92 17.84 -20.89
N SER A 30 -11.58 17.14 -19.96
CA SER A 30 -11.84 17.69 -18.64
C SER A 30 -10.57 17.60 -17.81
N THR A 31 -10.37 18.50 -16.83
CA THR A 31 -9.27 18.38 -15.85
C THR A 31 -9.22 17.00 -15.21
N VAL A 32 -10.38 16.34 -15.07
CA VAL A 32 -10.52 14.97 -14.56
C VAL A 32 -9.94 13.93 -15.51
N ASP A 33 -10.16 14.04 -16.83
CA ASP A 33 -9.56 13.12 -17.80
C ASP A 33 -8.03 13.26 -17.84
N ARG A 34 -7.52 14.49 -17.71
CA ARG A 34 -6.07 14.74 -17.58
C ARG A 34 -5.51 14.16 -16.29
N LEU A 35 -6.22 14.32 -15.18
CA LEU A 35 -5.85 13.73 -13.89
C LEU A 35 -5.80 12.20 -13.95
N TYR A 36 -6.82 11.58 -14.56
CA TYR A 36 -6.82 10.15 -14.81
C TYR A 36 -5.62 9.73 -15.66
N GLY A 37 -5.37 10.42 -16.78
CA GLY A 37 -4.24 10.11 -17.66
C GLY A 37 -2.89 10.17 -16.94
N VAL A 38 -2.66 11.22 -16.14
CA VAL A 38 -1.42 11.37 -15.36
C VAL A 38 -1.26 10.26 -14.32
N VAL A 39 -2.31 9.92 -13.58
CA VAL A 39 -2.28 8.82 -12.60
C VAL A 39 -2.09 7.46 -13.30
N ALA A 40 -2.82 7.21 -14.38
CA ALA A 40 -2.78 5.94 -15.11
C ALA A 40 -1.42 5.70 -15.77
N VAL A 41 -0.85 6.70 -16.44
CA VAL A 41 0.50 6.61 -17.03
C VAL A 41 1.54 6.34 -15.95
N ARG A 42 1.42 7.01 -14.79
CA ARG A 42 2.38 6.80 -13.71
C ARG A 42 2.27 5.40 -13.11
N LEU A 43 1.07 4.98 -12.70
CA LEU A 43 0.85 3.68 -12.08
C LEU A 43 1.15 2.52 -13.05
N SER A 44 0.84 2.65 -14.33
CA SER A 44 1.16 1.62 -15.33
C SER A 44 2.66 1.47 -15.62
N GLY A 45 3.49 2.45 -15.20
CA GLY A 45 4.95 2.38 -15.29
C GLY A 45 5.59 1.32 -14.40
N SER A 46 4.87 0.77 -13.41
CA SER A 46 5.34 -0.32 -12.56
C SER A 46 4.38 -1.52 -12.57
N PRO A 47 4.87 -2.78 -12.44
CA PRO A 47 4.00 -3.96 -12.40
C PRO A 47 2.99 -3.94 -11.25
N ILE A 48 3.39 -3.36 -10.11
CA ILE A 48 2.53 -3.23 -8.92
C ILE A 48 1.48 -2.14 -9.15
N GLY A 49 1.88 -0.95 -9.59
CA GLY A 49 0.96 0.15 -9.87
C GLY A 49 -0.07 -0.22 -10.95
N GLY A 50 0.35 -0.92 -12.01
CA GLY A 50 -0.55 -1.39 -13.07
C GLY A 50 -1.54 -2.46 -12.61
N ARG A 51 -1.25 -3.20 -11.52
CA ARG A 51 -2.23 -4.10 -10.89
C ARG A 51 -3.24 -3.31 -10.07
N ILE A 52 -2.77 -2.35 -9.27
CA ILE A 52 -3.61 -1.49 -8.43
C ILE A 52 -4.57 -0.67 -9.29
N LEU A 53 -4.10 -0.10 -10.40
CA LEU A 53 -4.93 0.61 -11.36
C LEU A 53 -6.03 -0.29 -11.92
N ARG A 54 -5.71 -1.52 -12.36
CA ARG A 54 -6.72 -2.48 -12.85
C ARG A 54 -7.74 -2.87 -11.78
N THR A 55 -7.31 -3.01 -10.52
CA THR A 55 -8.23 -3.28 -9.40
C THR A 55 -9.17 -2.10 -9.17
N LEU A 56 -8.66 -0.85 -9.23
CA LEU A 56 -9.47 0.36 -9.13
C LEU A 56 -10.45 0.48 -10.31
N GLU A 57 -10.01 0.18 -11.53
CA GLU A 57 -10.87 0.20 -12.73
C GLU A 57 -11.98 -0.86 -12.67
N ALA A 58 -11.68 -2.05 -12.13
CA ALA A 58 -12.66 -3.13 -11.98
C ALA A 58 -13.67 -2.89 -10.85
N GLY A 59 -13.25 -2.17 -9.80
CA GLY A 59 -14.06 -1.90 -8.61
C GLY A 59 -13.91 -0.46 -8.12
N PRO A 60 -14.33 0.57 -8.89
CA PRO A 60 -14.08 1.97 -8.53
C PRO A 60 -14.88 2.44 -7.31
N ALA A 61 -15.90 1.70 -6.88
CA ALA A 61 -16.63 1.97 -5.64
C ALA A 61 -16.10 1.17 -4.43
N ASP A 62 -15.13 0.26 -4.63
CA ASP A 62 -14.55 -0.53 -3.55
C ASP A 62 -13.63 0.34 -2.68
N PRO A 63 -13.93 0.51 -1.37
CA PRO A 63 -13.09 1.31 -0.48
C PRO A 63 -11.66 0.77 -0.33
N VAL A 64 -11.45 -0.54 -0.48
CA VAL A 64 -10.11 -1.15 -0.42
C VAL A 64 -9.31 -0.77 -1.65
N ALA A 65 -9.91 -0.89 -2.84
CA ALA A 65 -9.26 -0.50 -4.10
C ALA A 65 -8.88 0.99 -4.13
N ARG A 66 -9.76 1.88 -3.64
CA ARG A 66 -9.48 3.32 -3.51
C ARG A 66 -8.33 3.60 -2.54
N TRP A 67 -8.31 2.91 -1.41
CA TRP A 67 -7.26 3.09 -0.42
C TRP A 67 -5.90 2.61 -0.95
N ASP A 68 -5.83 1.42 -1.56
CA ASP A 68 -4.60 0.89 -2.16
C ASP A 68 -4.07 1.81 -3.27
N ALA A 69 -4.97 2.32 -4.14
CA ALA A 69 -4.61 3.31 -5.17
C ALA A 69 -4.11 4.64 -4.57
N THR A 70 -4.72 5.11 -3.49
CA THR A 70 -4.28 6.33 -2.78
C THR A 70 -2.85 6.18 -2.26
N GLN A 71 -2.54 5.04 -1.63
CA GLN A 71 -1.20 4.76 -1.13
C GLN A 71 -0.18 4.69 -2.27
N ALA A 72 -0.51 4.00 -3.36
CA ALA A 72 0.37 3.89 -4.53
C ALA A 72 0.65 5.26 -5.16
N VAL A 73 -0.39 6.08 -5.37
CA VAL A 73 -0.23 7.45 -5.92
C VAL A 73 0.58 8.33 -4.98
N ALA A 74 0.38 8.23 -3.66
CA ALA A 74 1.17 8.99 -2.69
C ALA A 74 2.65 8.60 -2.72
N ALA A 75 2.96 7.29 -2.74
CA ALA A 75 4.33 6.78 -2.81
C ALA A 75 5.04 7.22 -4.11
N GLU A 76 4.37 7.12 -5.26
CA GLU A 76 4.91 7.58 -6.54
C GLU A 76 5.18 9.09 -6.54
N ALA A 77 4.31 9.89 -5.91
CA ALA A 77 4.47 11.34 -5.81
C ALA A 77 5.55 11.75 -4.80
N GLU A 78 5.82 10.94 -3.78
CA GLU A 78 6.96 11.15 -2.89
C GLU A 78 8.29 10.81 -3.57
N ALA A 79 8.29 9.82 -4.47
CA ALA A 79 9.47 9.44 -5.24
C ALA A 79 9.76 10.37 -6.44
N ASP A 80 8.74 11.05 -6.98
CA ASP A 80 8.87 11.91 -8.17
C ASP A 80 8.21 13.28 -7.94
N ALA A 81 9.05 14.30 -7.74
CA ALA A 81 8.62 15.67 -7.52
C ALA A 81 7.83 16.26 -8.71
N GLY A 82 8.17 15.88 -9.95
CA GLY A 82 7.46 16.35 -11.15
C GLY A 82 6.05 15.78 -11.22
N PHE A 83 5.89 14.51 -10.86
CA PHE A 83 4.57 13.90 -10.71
C PHE A 83 3.77 14.54 -9.57
N ALA A 84 4.40 14.80 -8.42
CA ALA A 84 3.74 15.49 -7.31
C ALA A 84 3.22 16.89 -7.68
N ASP A 85 4.01 17.66 -8.41
CA ASP A 85 3.63 19.00 -8.86
C ASP A 85 2.48 18.95 -9.87
N ALA A 86 2.53 18.03 -10.84
CA ALA A 86 1.44 17.80 -11.77
C ALA A 86 0.15 17.41 -11.05
N LEU A 87 0.24 16.53 -10.04
CA LEU A 87 -0.91 16.09 -9.25
C LEU A 87 -1.54 17.26 -8.47
N ARG A 88 -0.71 18.07 -7.78
CA ARG A 88 -1.19 19.26 -7.04
C ARG A 88 -1.84 20.27 -7.98
N GLN A 89 -1.24 20.52 -9.14
CA GLN A 89 -1.77 21.46 -10.12
C GLN A 89 -3.14 21.02 -10.63
N LEU A 90 -3.29 19.74 -11.00
CA LEU A 90 -4.54 19.20 -11.52
C LEU A 90 -5.63 19.15 -10.45
N VAL A 91 -5.29 18.72 -9.23
CA VAL A 91 -6.23 18.73 -8.09
C VAL A 91 -6.67 20.15 -7.75
N GLY A 92 -5.76 21.13 -7.78
CA GLY A 92 -6.09 22.54 -7.56
C GLY A 92 -6.97 23.17 -8.64
N GLN A 93 -7.05 22.56 -9.83
CA GLN A 93 -7.93 22.97 -10.93
C GLN A 93 -9.29 22.28 -10.92
N LEU A 94 -9.53 21.33 -10.00
CA LEU A 94 -10.82 20.69 -9.88
C LEU A 94 -11.87 21.69 -9.37
N PRO A 95 -13.09 21.70 -9.93
CA PRO A 95 -14.16 22.52 -9.39
C PRO A 95 -14.42 22.10 -7.94
N ILE A 96 -14.69 23.07 -7.06
CA ILE A 96 -14.86 22.86 -5.60
C ILE A 96 -15.92 21.77 -5.29
N ALA A 97 -16.92 21.62 -6.17
CA ALA A 97 -17.93 20.57 -6.07
C ALA A 97 -17.40 19.13 -6.29
N ALA A 98 -16.30 18.97 -7.01
CA ALA A 98 -15.62 17.68 -7.21
C ALA A 98 -14.57 17.40 -6.12
N ALA A 99 -14.00 18.43 -5.50
CA ALA A 99 -13.05 18.28 -4.39
C ALA A 99 -13.74 17.97 -3.05
N ALA A 100 -15.00 18.38 -2.90
CA ALA A 100 -15.86 18.04 -1.77
C ALA A 100 -16.64 16.76 -2.09
N GLY A 101 -15.96 15.60 -2.10
CA GLY A 101 -16.64 14.31 -2.10
C GLY A 101 -17.73 14.30 -1.03
N ASP A 102 -18.94 13.92 -1.44
CA ASP A 102 -20.24 13.99 -0.77
C ASP A 102 -20.17 14.09 0.77
N GLY A 103 -19.90 15.30 1.25
CA GLY A 103 -20.03 15.68 2.64
C GLY A 103 -21.50 15.93 2.90
N ILE A 104 -22.14 14.99 3.59
CA ILE A 104 -23.48 15.07 4.19
C ILE A 104 -23.90 16.53 4.39
N ARG A 105 -24.87 16.99 3.59
CA ARG A 105 -25.47 18.32 3.70
C ARG A 105 -25.91 18.56 5.15
N PRO A 106 -25.46 19.63 5.83
CA PRO A 106 -26.09 20.07 7.05
C PRO A 106 -27.50 20.53 6.68
N VAL A 107 -28.49 19.86 7.25
CA VAL A 107 -29.89 20.30 7.24
C VAL A 107 -29.94 21.76 7.68
N ASP A 108 -30.64 22.58 6.89
CA ASP A 108 -30.89 23.99 7.15
C ASP A 108 -31.26 24.25 8.62
N ARG A 109 -30.39 24.97 9.33
CA ARG A 109 -30.74 25.57 10.62
C ARG A 109 -30.98 27.06 10.38
N PRO A 110 -32.12 27.61 10.83
CA PRO A 110 -32.45 29.00 10.53
C PRO A 110 -31.47 29.95 11.21
N ALA A 111 -31.25 31.07 10.51
CA ALA A 111 -30.38 32.17 10.89
C ALA A 111 -30.57 32.60 12.35
N ARG A 112 -29.49 32.58 13.12
CA ARG A 112 -29.38 33.34 14.37
C ARG A 112 -27.97 33.91 14.45
N GLY A 113 -27.90 35.24 14.30
CA GLY A 113 -26.65 35.97 14.35
C GLY A 113 -25.96 35.88 15.71
N SER A 114 -24.64 36.05 15.71
CA SER A 114 -23.88 36.71 16.79
C SER A 114 -22.42 36.77 16.38
N GLY A 115 -21.83 37.95 16.53
CA GLY A 115 -20.42 38.20 16.24
C GLY A 115 -19.51 37.36 17.12
N LEU A 116 -18.44 36.83 16.55
CA LEU A 116 -17.39 36.14 17.28
C LEU A 116 -16.06 36.86 17.05
N SER A 117 -15.45 37.24 18.17
CA SER A 117 -14.17 37.93 18.24
C SER A 117 -13.01 37.01 17.87
N GLN A 118 -11.96 37.61 17.29
CA GLN A 118 -10.75 36.98 16.74
C GLN A 118 -9.97 36.06 17.72
N THR A 119 -10.28 36.08 19.01
CA THR A 119 -9.59 35.29 20.04
C THR A 119 -9.97 33.79 20.08
N GLY A 120 -11.13 33.40 19.54
CA GLY A 120 -11.57 31.99 19.54
C GLY A 120 -10.91 31.10 18.47
N ILE A 121 -10.37 31.71 17.41
CA ILE A 121 -9.83 30.98 16.25
C ILE A 121 -8.48 30.32 16.60
N VAL A 122 -7.66 30.96 17.42
CA VAL A 122 -6.31 30.46 17.77
C VAL A 122 -6.38 29.20 18.64
N VAL A 123 -7.36 29.11 19.55
CA VAL A 123 -7.54 27.93 20.42
C VAL A 123 -8.08 26.74 19.63
N GLY A 124 -8.98 26.96 18.67
CA GLY A 124 -9.51 25.90 17.81
C GLY A 124 -8.43 25.25 16.92
N ILE A 125 -7.51 26.05 16.38
CA ILE A 125 -6.40 25.55 15.55
C ILE A 125 -5.42 24.73 16.39
N ALA A 126 -5.09 25.18 17.61
CA ALA A 126 -4.16 24.46 18.48
C ALA A 126 -4.69 23.07 18.87
N VAL A 127 -5.98 22.96 19.21
CA VAL A 127 -6.61 21.67 19.54
C VAL A 127 -6.68 20.74 18.31
N ALA A 128 -6.98 21.28 17.13
CA ALA A 128 -7.01 20.50 15.89
C ALA A 128 -5.62 19.90 15.56
N VAL A 129 -4.55 20.68 15.71
CA VAL A 129 -3.18 20.21 15.48
C VAL A 129 -2.78 19.10 16.46
N VAL A 130 -3.12 19.24 17.74
CA VAL A 130 -2.82 18.20 18.75
C VAL A 130 -3.58 16.91 18.46
N VAL A 131 -4.86 16.98 18.08
CA VAL A 131 -5.64 15.78 17.70
C VAL A 131 -5.07 15.12 16.45
N LEU A 132 -4.59 15.91 15.48
CA LEU A 132 -4.02 15.40 14.23
C LEU A 132 -2.64 14.73 14.47
N VAL A 133 -1.79 15.31 15.32
CA VAL A 133 -0.49 14.72 15.71
C VAL A 133 -0.70 13.45 16.53
N VAL A 134 -1.61 13.46 17.51
CA VAL A 134 -1.92 12.27 18.32
C VAL A 134 -2.56 11.19 17.45
N GLY A 135 -3.47 11.54 16.55
CA GLY A 135 -4.10 10.62 15.60
C GLY A 135 -3.10 10.00 14.62
N ALA A 136 -2.16 10.79 14.09
CA ALA A 136 -1.09 10.30 13.22
C ALA A 136 -0.13 9.36 13.98
N ALA A 137 0.24 9.70 15.21
CA ALA A 137 1.08 8.85 16.05
C ALA A 137 0.38 7.53 16.43
N LEU A 138 -0.92 7.57 16.73
CA LEU A 138 -1.74 6.37 16.96
C LEU A 138 -1.86 5.53 15.69
N TYR A 139 -2.09 6.17 14.54
CA TYR A 139 -2.18 5.46 13.27
C TYR A 139 -0.86 4.76 12.91
N LEU A 140 0.27 5.46 13.01
CA LEU A 140 1.59 4.90 12.69
C LEU A 140 2.03 3.79 13.65
N ASN A 141 1.75 3.93 14.95
CA ASN A 141 2.21 2.97 15.95
C ASN A 141 1.22 1.84 16.23
N VAL A 142 -0.07 2.00 15.91
CA VAL A 142 -1.11 1.02 16.24
C VAL A 142 -1.79 0.47 15.00
N VAL A 143 -2.11 1.28 14.00
CA VAL A 143 -2.88 0.81 12.82
C VAL A 143 -1.97 0.30 11.70
N ALA A 144 -0.90 1.04 11.37
CA ALA A 144 0.06 0.66 10.33
C ALA A 144 0.71 -0.72 10.53
N PRO A 145 1.01 -1.17 11.77
CA PRO A 145 1.44 -2.54 12.02
C PRO A 145 0.31 -3.54 11.77
N TYR A 146 -0.92 -3.24 12.15
CA TYR A 146 -2.05 -4.17 11.91
C TYR A 146 -2.36 -4.38 10.42
N VAL A 147 -2.12 -3.38 9.57
CA VAL A 147 -2.36 -3.51 8.10
C VAL A 147 -1.15 -4.01 7.30
N GLY A 148 -0.01 -4.32 7.93
CA GLY A 148 1.18 -4.82 7.23
C GLY A 148 1.85 -3.76 6.35
N LEU A 149 1.75 -2.48 6.72
CA LEU A 149 2.34 -1.37 5.96
C LEU A 149 3.81 -1.14 6.33
N THR A 150 4.20 -1.49 7.54
CA THR A 150 5.61 -1.48 7.96
C THR A 150 6.24 -2.82 7.64
N GLU A 151 7.55 -2.81 7.40
CA GLU A 151 8.33 -4.04 7.17
C GLU A 151 8.17 -5.02 8.34
N GLY A 152 8.28 -4.56 9.59
CA GLY A 152 8.07 -5.39 10.78
C GLY A 152 6.70 -6.08 10.81
N ALA A 153 5.63 -5.40 10.40
CA ALA A 153 4.32 -6.03 10.35
C ALA A 153 4.12 -7.01 9.19
N ARG A 154 4.87 -6.85 8.10
CA ARG A 154 4.94 -7.86 7.03
C ARG A 154 5.69 -9.08 7.53
N LEU A 155 6.79 -8.88 8.25
CA LEU A 155 7.57 -9.92 8.90
C LEU A 155 6.75 -10.67 9.96
N ASP A 156 5.97 -9.97 10.78
CA ASP A 156 5.07 -10.58 11.77
C ASP A 156 4.05 -11.54 11.14
N ARG A 157 3.56 -11.26 9.92
CA ARG A 157 2.65 -12.18 9.23
C ARG A 157 3.31 -13.48 8.84
N VAL A 158 4.60 -13.44 8.55
CA VAL A 158 5.36 -14.60 8.05
C VAL A 158 6.19 -15.26 9.14
N ALA A 159 6.31 -14.61 10.30
CA ALA A 159 6.96 -15.17 11.47
C ALA A 159 6.28 -16.47 11.92
N GLY A 160 7.10 -17.40 12.39
CA GLY A 160 6.68 -18.74 12.80
C GLY A 160 7.55 -19.84 12.22
N GLN A 161 7.14 -21.08 12.49
CA GLN A 161 7.78 -22.28 11.95
C GLN A 161 7.00 -22.80 10.75
N TRP A 162 7.77 -23.15 9.71
CA TRP A 162 7.28 -23.62 8.45
C TRP A 162 7.95 -24.94 8.11
N HIS A 163 7.17 -25.92 7.67
CA HIS A 163 7.64 -27.27 7.37
C HIS A 163 7.55 -27.52 5.87
N GLY A 164 8.70 -27.79 5.25
CA GLY A 164 8.82 -28.14 3.85
C GLY A 164 9.37 -29.55 3.68
N GLN A 165 9.28 -30.05 2.46
CA GLN A 165 9.87 -31.32 2.06
C GLN A 165 10.78 -31.09 0.85
N ASP A 166 12.07 -31.37 1.02
CA ASP A 166 13.07 -31.33 -0.05
C ASP A 166 13.70 -32.72 -0.18
N SER A 167 13.62 -33.32 -1.36
CA SER A 167 14.41 -34.49 -1.76
C SER A 167 14.50 -35.60 -0.70
N ALA A 168 13.37 -35.92 -0.07
CA ALA A 168 13.17 -36.91 1.02
C ALA A 168 13.56 -36.51 2.45
N SER A 169 14.00 -35.28 2.71
CA SER A 169 14.23 -34.75 4.07
C SER A 169 13.19 -33.71 4.46
N ARG A 170 12.76 -33.74 5.74
CA ARG A 170 11.98 -32.64 6.32
C ARG A 170 12.90 -31.44 6.51
N VAL A 171 12.48 -30.29 6.02
CA VAL A 171 13.16 -29.01 6.20
C VAL A 171 12.27 -28.12 7.06
N VAL A 172 12.86 -27.50 8.07
CA VAL A 172 12.18 -26.56 8.96
C VAL A 172 12.75 -25.18 8.73
N LEU A 173 11.90 -24.25 8.33
CA LEU A 173 12.20 -22.84 8.22
C LEU A 173 11.57 -22.10 9.40
N THR A 174 12.39 -21.44 10.21
CA THR A 174 11.93 -20.57 11.28
C THR A 174 12.16 -19.12 10.83
N ILE A 175 11.12 -18.30 10.86
CA ILE A 175 11.19 -16.86 10.58
C ILE A 175 10.82 -16.12 11.87
N ASN A 176 11.67 -15.20 12.28
CA ASN A 176 11.42 -14.32 13.43
C ASN A 176 10.87 -12.97 12.96
N SER A 177 10.16 -12.28 13.84
CA SER A 177 9.60 -10.96 13.57
C SER A 177 10.65 -9.85 13.39
N ASP A 178 11.88 -10.09 13.86
CA ASP A 178 13.02 -9.19 13.71
C ASP A 178 13.71 -9.28 12.33
N GLY A 179 13.22 -10.13 11.44
CA GLY A 179 13.78 -10.33 10.10
C GLY A 179 14.89 -11.38 10.05
N THR A 180 15.21 -12.05 11.16
CA THR A 180 16.11 -13.20 11.13
C THR A 180 15.38 -14.47 10.72
N ALA A 181 16.07 -15.34 9.98
CA ALA A 181 15.55 -16.62 9.54
C ALA A 181 16.56 -17.75 9.79
N MET A 182 16.06 -18.96 10.01
CA MET A 182 16.89 -20.16 10.14
C MET A 182 16.28 -21.29 9.32
N LEU A 183 17.04 -21.81 8.38
CA LEU A 183 16.69 -22.99 7.60
C LEU A 183 17.46 -24.19 8.15
N SER A 184 16.75 -25.20 8.62
CA SER A 184 17.38 -26.38 9.23
C SER A 184 16.84 -27.67 8.63
N ASN A 185 17.73 -28.64 8.47
CA ASN A 185 17.39 -30.04 8.22
C ASN A 185 18.17 -30.94 9.20
N ARG A 186 18.14 -32.26 9.01
CA ARG A 186 18.82 -33.20 9.92
C ARG A 186 20.34 -33.03 10.02
N SER A 187 20.99 -32.48 8.98
CA SER A 187 22.44 -32.46 8.86
C SER A 187 23.05 -31.07 8.79
N ARG A 188 22.24 -30.03 8.54
CA ARG A 188 22.69 -28.65 8.33
C ARG A 188 21.70 -27.65 8.91
N SER A 189 22.24 -26.54 9.40
CA SER A 189 21.49 -25.35 9.79
C SER A 189 22.13 -24.14 9.13
N CYS A 190 21.33 -23.33 8.47
CA CYS A 190 21.74 -22.10 7.83
C CYS A 190 21.00 -20.94 8.47
N VAL A 191 21.75 -19.90 8.85
CA VAL A 191 21.16 -18.66 9.35
C VAL A 191 20.99 -17.72 8.17
N GLY A 192 19.96 -16.90 8.21
CA GLY A 192 19.66 -15.97 7.14
C GLY A 192 18.91 -14.74 7.62
N GLU A 193 18.67 -13.85 6.67
CA GLU A 193 17.91 -12.63 6.85
C GLU A 193 16.77 -12.62 5.82
N ILE A 194 15.62 -12.10 6.23
CA ILE A 194 14.45 -11.86 5.39
C ILE A 194 14.18 -10.37 5.31
N ASP A 195 14.01 -9.89 4.08
CA ASP A 195 13.59 -8.53 3.76
C ASP A 195 12.26 -8.60 2.99
N SER A 196 11.39 -7.61 3.18
CA SER A 196 10.14 -7.46 2.45
C SER A 196 10.15 -6.15 1.65
N PRO A 197 10.83 -6.12 0.48
CA PRO A 197 10.92 -4.92 -0.36
C PRO A 197 9.55 -4.50 -0.92
N ALA A 198 8.58 -5.42 -0.98
CA ALA A 198 7.21 -5.13 -1.37
C ALA A 198 6.20 -5.98 -0.58
N ARG A 199 4.92 -5.57 -0.58
CA ARG A 199 3.82 -6.15 0.24
C ARG A 199 3.64 -7.67 0.11
N PHE A 200 4.04 -8.25 -1.01
CA PHE A 200 3.89 -9.68 -1.32
C PHE A 200 5.19 -10.32 -1.80
N GLU A 201 6.32 -9.64 -1.60
CA GLU A 201 7.62 -10.11 -2.01
C GLU A 201 8.54 -10.15 -0.81
N TYR A 202 9.17 -11.31 -0.63
CA TYR A 202 10.08 -11.55 0.47
C TYR A 202 11.39 -12.09 -0.12
N THR A 203 12.49 -11.42 0.17
CA THR A 203 13.81 -11.89 -0.20
C THR A 203 14.43 -12.53 1.02
N ILE A 204 14.82 -13.81 0.92
CA ILE A 204 15.46 -14.52 2.03
C ILE A 204 16.88 -14.88 1.60
N ARG A 205 17.87 -14.48 2.39
CA ARG A 205 19.28 -14.75 2.13
C ARG A 205 19.80 -15.68 3.20
N PHE A 206 20.28 -16.86 2.83
CA PHE A 206 20.89 -17.79 3.77
C PHE A 206 22.42 -17.83 3.59
N ASP A 207 23.11 -17.95 4.71
CA ASP A 207 24.52 -18.29 4.78
C ASP A 207 24.66 -19.69 5.43
N CYS A 208 25.05 -20.67 4.62
CA CYS A 208 25.17 -22.07 5.04
C CYS A 208 26.61 -22.48 5.38
N GLY A 209 27.58 -21.55 5.32
CA GLY A 209 28.88 -21.69 5.98
C GLY A 209 29.85 -22.79 5.53
N SER A 210 29.75 -23.41 4.35
CA SER A 210 30.74 -24.41 3.92
C SER A 210 31.87 -23.90 3.01
N ASP A 211 31.61 -22.92 2.14
CA ASP A 211 32.62 -22.27 1.31
C ASP A 211 32.09 -20.87 0.93
N SER A 212 32.94 -19.89 0.67
CA SER A 212 32.54 -18.48 0.40
C SER A 212 31.58 -18.29 -0.79
N ASP A 213 31.35 -19.34 -1.57
CA ASP A 213 30.45 -19.39 -2.73
C ASP A 213 29.05 -19.98 -2.41
N ASP A 214 28.83 -20.56 -1.22
CA ASP A 214 27.54 -21.15 -0.80
C ASP A 214 26.55 -20.10 -0.24
N LYS A 215 26.59 -18.87 -0.75
CA LYS A 215 25.55 -17.86 -0.46
C LYS A 215 24.33 -18.13 -1.34
N ALA A 216 23.39 -18.91 -0.83
CA ALA A 216 22.12 -19.12 -1.51
C ALA A 216 21.21 -17.89 -1.27
N THR A 217 20.96 -17.13 -2.34
CA THR A 217 19.89 -16.13 -2.35
C THR A 217 18.61 -16.82 -2.82
N LEU A 218 17.61 -16.90 -1.95
CA LEU A 218 16.33 -17.49 -2.25
C LEU A 218 15.28 -16.38 -2.35
N TRP A 219 14.47 -16.43 -3.40
CA TRP A 219 13.33 -15.54 -3.55
C TRP A 219 12.08 -16.27 -3.10
N ALA A 220 11.49 -15.80 -2.01
CA ALA A 220 10.25 -16.35 -1.48
C ALA A 220 9.08 -15.51 -2.01
N ASN A 221 8.16 -16.17 -2.71
CA ASN A 221 6.91 -15.54 -3.11
C ASN A 221 5.81 -16.12 -2.23
N LEU A 222 5.39 -15.34 -1.22
CA LEU A 222 4.28 -15.73 -0.37
C LEU A 222 2.98 -15.62 -1.16
N ARG A 223 2.34 -16.76 -1.41
CA ARG A 223 0.94 -16.76 -1.85
C ARG A 223 0.05 -16.52 -0.64
N SER A 224 -0.98 -15.71 -0.86
CA SER A 224 -1.79 -15.06 0.18
C SER A 224 -2.76 -15.97 0.94
N SER A 225 -2.59 -17.28 0.94
CA SER A 225 -3.47 -18.19 1.71
C SER A 225 -3.10 -18.29 3.19
N GLY A 226 -2.02 -17.66 3.65
CA GLY A 226 -1.66 -17.52 5.06
C GLY A 226 -0.87 -18.71 5.64
N ASP A 227 -1.11 -19.91 5.13
CA ASP A 227 -0.54 -21.14 5.67
C ASP A 227 0.47 -21.83 4.72
N GLU A 228 0.69 -21.27 3.53
CA GLU A 228 1.62 -21.82 2.54
C GLU A 228 2.66 -20.78 2.09
N LEU A 229 3.93 -21.17 2.14
CA LEU A 229 5.08 -20.38 1.74
C LEU A 229 5.81 -21.11 0.61
N THR A 230 5.79 -20.53 -0.59
CA THR A 230 6.56 -21.06 -1.73
C THR A 230 7.88 -20.32 -1.86
N ILE A 231 8.99 -21.06 -1.75
CA ILE A 231 10.35 -20.54 -1.94
C ILE A 231 10.89 -21.01 -3.28
N ARG A 232 11.46 -20.08 -4.05
CA ARG A 232 12.10 -20.35 -5.34
C ARG A 232 13.53 -19.87 -5.31
N GLU A 233 14.42 -20.70 -5.83
CA GLU A 233 15.80 -20.25 -6.01
C GLU A 233 15.91 -19.35 -7.23
N ALA A 234 16.83 -18.41 -7.13
CA ALA A 234 17.16 -17.50 -8.19
C ALA A 234 17.50 -18.16 -9.52
N GLY A 235 16.71 -17.89 -10.56
CA GLY A 235 16.95 -18.41 -11.90
C GLY A 235 16.69 -19.91 -12.06
N LYS A 236 16.12 -20.59 -11.05
CA LYS A 236 15.69 -21.98 -11.15
C LYS A 236 14.16 -22.09 -11.24
N SER A 237 13.70 -23.14 -11.93
CA SER A 237 12.27 -23.48 -12.01
C SER A 237 11.74 -24.15 -10.76
N ASP A 238 12.65 -24.71 -9.96
CA ASP A 238 12.29 -25.55 -8.82
C ASP A 238 11.83 -24.68 -7.65
N SER A 239 10.78 -25.15 -6.98
CA SER A 239 10.21 -24.47 -5.82
C SER A 239 9.96 -25.46 -4.70
N VAL A 240 10.27 -25.04 -3.48
CA VAL A 240 9.92 -25.78 -2.27
C VAL A 240 8.72 -25.11 -1.64
N VAL A 241 7.70 -25.92 -1.31
CA VAL A 241 6.52 -25.45 -0.60
C VAL A 241 6.69 -25.79 0.89
N PHE A 242 6.53 -24.78 1.72
CA PHE A 242 6.49 -24.91 3.16
C PHE A 242 5.07 -24.65 3.66
N VAL A 243 4.62 -25.43 4.64
CA VAL A 243 3.31 -25.29 5.27
C VAL A 243 3.52 -24.88 6.72
N ARG A 244 2.73 -23.93 7.20
CA ARG A 244 2.74 -23.49 8.58
C ARG A 244 2.18 -24.60 9.49
N GLU A 245 2.78 -24.77 10.66
CA GLU A 245 2.27 -25.68 11.71
C GLU A 245 0.99 -25.15 12.36
#